data_AF-A0A6N3BP44-F1
#
_entry.id   AF-A0A6N3BP44-F1
#
_cell.length_a   1.000
_cell.length_b   1.000
_cell.length_c   1.000
_cell.angle_alpha   90.00
_cell.angle_beta   90.00
_cell.angle_gamma   90.00
#
_symmetry.space_group_name_H-M   'P 1'
#
loop_
_entity.id
_entity.type
_entity.pdbx_description
1 polymer ?
#
loop_
_entity_poly.entity_id
_entity_poly.type
_entity_poly.pdbx_seq_one_letter_code
_entity_poly.pdbx_strand_id
1 'polypeptide(L)'
;MKKLYCAILFGAIAALSACAKPPSASREPAVSVPAVPDGGETEETEEVTALRLQDEYISLVERYIDDAVFRPVEESRTKKLSDLLLGHYDVTGRTDGGKMEYYIAVRREDAPVYDDFKNVSIANYSGPDTDGEELRIGYYNGDGTEILLYRLGGYTFLDMPFGYDTLDSFCFGLSGASGSTAHPSFQYAFNENGRAALDFLKSKPGLSFYDGNSPSVWFYYQNDDTVEFYSEPYPCQISLDDEKAEIIRGLLSSSETESGIATRQEAWTRLSKMDRSLLPTGASLILDDREYEFFGNHDTPGYMIVHSKNDNEFIALQRNEELYRLVMEEIQNVVGTDYRDFDPDWFKTPLKSAAMTFPEFLIPSGSGDETFTQEVRTQTIEDREKLNTLSKMMDRAINDTNVYGFSKCPYAATIDFLREDGRTLRIYVATDSCDSMAYEGRIGFEYGDQAELAALFDEAMFYRLE
;
A
#
# COMPACT_ATOMS: atom_id res chain seq x y z
N MET A 1 3.10 -39.20 5.04
CA MET A 1 3.46 -39.05 6.47
C MET A 1 4.50 -37.94 6.60
N LYS A 2 4.15 -36.86 7.33
CA LYS A 2 4.97 -35.77 7.92
C LYS A 2 5.91 -34.99 6.97
N LYS A 3 5.59 -33.79 6.46
CA LYS A 3 5.46 -32.45 7.10
C LYS A 3 6.59 -32.10 8.10
N LEU A 4 7.46 -31.15 7.74
CA LEU A 4 8.06 -30.19 8.68
C LEU A 4 8.39 -28.87 7.97
N TYR A 5 7.97 -27.79 8.62
CA TYR A 5 7.90 -26.40 8.18
C TYR A 5 9.24 -25.66 8.26
N CYS A 6 9.40 -24.66 7.39
CA CYS A 6 10.39 -23.60 7.49
C CYS A 6 10.06 -22.65 8.66
N ALA A 7 11.06 -22.39 9.50
CA ALA A 7 11.10 -21.25 10.40
C ALA A 7 12.17 -20.29 9.85
N ILE A 8 11.80 -19.03 9.58
CA ILE A 8 12.76 -17.97 9.25
C ILE A 8 12.91 -17.11 10.51
N LEU A 9 14.13 -17.12 11.04
CA LEU A 9 14.58 -16.30 12.16
C LEU A 9 14.91 -14.89 11.67
N PHE A 10 14.41 -13.88 12.38
CA PHE A 10 15.00 -12.54 12.42
C PHE A 10 16.33 -12.59 13.19
N GLY A 11 17.35 -11.88 12.70
CA GLY A 11 18.62 -11.75 13.42
C GLY A 11 19.70 -10.95 12.69
N ALA A 12 19.79 -9.67 13.06
CA ALA A 12 20.99 -8.86 13.28
C ALA A 12 22.10 -8.80 12.22
N ILE A 13 22.39 -7.58 11.75
CA ILE A 13 23.72 -7.22 11.24
C ILE A 13 24.31 -6.16 12.17
N ALA A 14 25.40 -6.54 12.84
CA ALA A 14 26.24 -5.67 13.63
C ALA A 14 27.49 -5.25 12.83
N ALA A 15 27.85 -3.97 12.99
CA ALA A 15 29.19 -3.39 13.06
C ALA A 15 30.21 -3.69 11.94
N LEU A 16 30.55 -2.64 11.18
CA LEU A 16 31.90 -2.43 10.67
C LEU A 16 32.42 -1.05 11.06
N SER A 17 33.31 -1.06 12.04
CA SER A 17 34.19 0.03 12.42
C SER A 17 35.38 0.13 11.45
N ALA A 18 35.65 1.32 10.93
CA ALA A 18 36.95 1.69 10.37
C ALA A 18 37.34 3.12 10.79
N CYS A 19 38.54 3.23 11.34
CA CYS A 19 39.15 4.38 11.99
C CYS A 19 39.48 5.55 11.04
N ALA A 20 39.33 6.82 11.50
CA ALA A 20 40.45 7.75 11.72
C ALA A 20 40.08 9.18 12.18
N LYS A 21 40.66 9.54 13.35
CA LYS A 21 41.25 10.83 13.81
C LYS A 21 40.39 12.01 14.35
N PRO A 22 40.95 12.77 15.34
CA PRO A 22 40.22 13.61 16.31
C PRO A 22 40.02 15.07 15.87
N PRO A 23 39.10 15.82 16.53
CA PRO A 23 38.80 17.21 16.19
C PRO A 23 39.92 18.16 16.65
N SER A 24 40.36 19.04 15.75
CA SER A 24 41.16 20.21 16.10
C SER A 24 40.25 21.36 16.51
N ALA A 25 40.50 21.91 17.68
CA ALA A 25 39.87 23.11 18.20
C ALA A 25 40.09 24.34 17.30
N SER A 26 39.05 25.18 17.17
CA SER A 26 39.02 26.58 17.66
C SER A 26 38.27 27.56 16.74
N ARG A 27 37.55 28.48 17.41
CA ARG A 27 37.14 29.84 17.01
C ARG A 27 35.79 30.04 16.31
N GLU A 28 34.79 30.32 17.14
CA GLU A 28 33.86 31.45 16.97
C GLU A 28 34.61 32.81 17.09
N PRO A 29 34.10 33.97 16.58
CA PRO A 29 32.72 34.41 16.85
C PRO A 29 31.95 35.22 15.77
N ALA A 30 30.63 35.21 15.97
CA ALA A 30 29.65 36.29 15.85
C ALA A 30 29.63 37.21 14.61
N VAL A 31 28.53 37.15 13.86
CA VAL A 31 27.99 38.30 13.12
C VAL A 31 26.53 38.49 13.51
N SER A 32 26.28 39.66 14.11
CA SER A 32 25.00 40.20 14.54
C SER A 32 24.14 40.65 13.36
N VAL A 33 22.88 40.25 13.34
CA VAL A 33 21.84 40.76 12.41
C VAL A 33 20.95 41.76 13.16
N PRO A 34 20.57 42.91 12.58
CA PRO A 34 19.82 43.95 13.28
C PRO A 34 18.33 43.64 13.38
N ALA A 35 17.73 44.06 14.50
CA ALA A 35 16.30 44.03 14.76
C ALA A 35 15.51 44.98 13.83
N VAL A 36 14.34 44.52 13.37
CA VAL A 36 13.30 45.32 12.71
C VAL A 36 12.08 45.36 13.64
N PRO A 37 11.37 46.51 13.77
CA PRO A 37 10.49 46.74 14.89
C PRO A 37 9.10 46.13 14.74
N ASP A 38 8.63 45.73 15.92
CA ASP A 38 7.30 45.38 16.39
C ASP A 38 6.16 46.25 15.83
N GLY A 39 5.12 45.58 15.35
CA GLY A 39 3.89 46.14 14.80
C GLY A 39 2.79 45.10 14.89
N GLY A 40 2.31 44.89 16.11
CA GLY A 40 1.31 43.88 16.46
C GLY A 40 -0.04 44.08 15.79
N GLU A 41 -0.46 43.05 15.07
CA GLU A 41 -1.83 42.56 15.10
C GLU A 41 -1.75 41.15 15.67
N THR A 42 -2.12 40.99 16.94
CA THR A 42 -2.30 39.69 17.56
C THR A 42 -3.53 39.04 16.91
N GLU A 43 -3.33 38.15 15.94
CA GLU A 43 -4.23 37.03 15.76
C GLU A 43 -4.27 36.28 17.09
N GLU A 44 -5.40 36.34 17.80
CA GLU A 44 -5.67 35.42 18.89
C GLU A 44 -5.76 34.01 18.29
N THR A 45 -4.64 33.30 18.27
CA THR A 45 -4.62 31.86 18.11
C THR A 45 -5.32 31.27 19.32
N GLU A 46 -6.60 30.92 19.17
CA GLU A 46 -7.31 30.09 20.15
C GLU A 46 -6.46 28.85 20.46
N GLU A 47 -6.16 28.65 21.74
CA GLU A 47 -5.44 27.48 22.23
C GLU A 47 -6.27 26.22 21.93
N VAL A 48 -5.80 25.41 20.99
CA VAL A 48 -6.46 24.17 20.58
C VAL A 48 -6.32 23.16 21.72
N THR A 49 -7.42 22.89 22.44
CA THR A 49 -7.42 21.94 23.56
C THR A 49 -7.50 20.49 23.05
N ALA A 50 -6.91 19.54 23.79
CA ALA A 50 -6.92 18.12 23.42
C ALA A 50 -8.35 17.54 23.29
N LEU A 51 -9.33 18.09 24.02
CA LEU A 51 -10.75 17.76 23.89
C LEU A 51 -11.33 18.22 22.55
N ARG A 52 -10.95 19.41 22.07
CA ARG A 52 -11.37 19.89 20.74
C ARG A 52 -10.81 18.99 19.64
N LEU A 53 -9.54 18.61 19.73
CA LEU A 53 -8.93 17.68 18.77
C LEU A 53 -9.62 16.30 18.79
N GLN A 54 -10.02 15.81 19.97
CA GLN A 54 -10.79 14.57 20.08
C GLN A 54 -12.14 14.68 19.36
N ASP A 55 -12.92 15.76 19.58
CA ASP A 55 -14.23 15.95 18.94
C ASP A 55 -14.12 16.12 17.42
N GLU A 56 -13.09 16.84 16.96
CA GLU A 56 -12.77 16.97 15.53
C GLU A 56 -12.41 15.61 14.91
N TYR A 57 -11.60 14.79 15.58
CA TYR A 57 -11.25 13.44 15.11
C TYR A 57 -12.44 12.49 15.11
N ILE A 58 -13.31 12.51 16.14
CA ILE A 58 -14.56 11.75 16.15
C ILE A 58 -15.42 12.13 14.95
N SER A 59 -15.62 13.42 14.73
CA SER A 59 -16.44 13.93 13.62
C SER A 59 -15.86 13.55 12.26
N LEU A 60 -14.53 13.52 12.15
CA LEU A 60 -13.82 13.07 10.96
C LEU A 60 -14.05 11.58 10.70
N VAL A 61 -13.76 10.72 11.67
CA VAL A 61 -13.88 9.25 11.53
C VAL A 61 -15.32 8.85 11.22
N GLU A 62 -16.30 9.33 11.99
CA GLU A 62 -17.70 8.92 11.83
C GLU A 62 -18.29 9.35 10.48
N ARG A 63 -17.77 10.41 9.86
CA ARG A 63 -18.15 10.84 8.51
C ARG A 63 -17.81 9.81 7.43
N TYR A 64 -16.74 9.04 7.63
CA TYR A 64 -16.25 8.06 6.66
C TYR A 64 -16.96 6.71 6.78
N ILE A 65 -17.70 6.49 7.88
CA ILE A 65 -18.41 5.25 8.16
C ILE A 65 -19.86 5.42 7.73
N ASP A 66 -20.16 4.94 6.53
CA ASP A 66 -21.51 5.00 5.97
C ASP A 66 -22.49 4.11 6.79
N ASP A 67 -23.78 4.47 6.77
CA ASP A 67 -24.89 3.73 7.40
C ASP A 67 -24.76 3.45 8.91
N ALA A 68 -23.90 4.17 9.62
CA ALA A 68 -23.72 4.07 11.06
C ALA A 68 -24.24 5.32 11.80
N VAL A 69 -24.83 5.11 12.98
CA VAL A 69 -25.17 6.19 13.90
C VAL A 69 -24.55 5.90 15.25
N PHE A 70 -23.44 6.56 15.55
CA PHE A 70 -22.70 6.35 16.78
C PHE A 70 -23.29 7.13 17.96
N ARG A 71 -23.26 6.47 19.12
CA ARG A 71 -23.68 7.02 20.41
C ARG A 71 -22.59 6.78 21.45
N PRO A 72 -22.59 7.54 22.57
CA PRO A 72 -21.69 7.28 23.67
C PRO A 72 -21.85 5.85 24.20
N VAL A 73 -20.73 5.18 24.45
CA VAL A 73 -20.69 3.90 25.15
C VAL A 73 -21.03 4.11 26.64
N GLU A 74 -21.53 3.07 27.31
CA GLU A 74 -21.75 3.07 28.76
C GLU A 74 -20.48 3.45 29.55
N GLU A 75 -20.64 4.31 30.56
CA GLU A 75 -19.55 4.81 31.41
C GLU A 75 -18.76 3.67 32.10
N SER A 76 -19.41 2.55 32.40
CA SER A 76 -18.77 1.37 32.98
C SER A 76 -17.65 0.81 32.08
N ARG A 77 -17.81 0.90 30.76
CA ARG A 77 -16.87 0.35 29.78
C ARG A 77 -15.73 1.33 29.49
N THR A 78 -16.01 2.63 29.38
CA THR A 78 -14.97 3.66 29.26
C THR A 78 -14.10 3.67 30.52
N LYS A 79 -14.70 3.55 31.70
CA LYS A 79 -13.97 3.40 32.97
C LYS A 79 -13.08 2.16 32.99
N LYS A 80 -13.58 1.01 32.52
CA LYS A 80 -12.77 -0.22 32.44
C LYS A 80 -11.50 -0.01 31.60
N LEU A 81 -11.61 0.66 30.45
CA LEU A 81 -10.44 0.95 29.62
C LEU A 81 -9.51 1.98 30.28
N SER A 82 -10.05 3.02 30.90
CA SER A 82 -9.25 4.00 31.66
C SER A 82 -8.47 3.31 32.80
N ASP A 83 -9.09 2.40 33.55
CA ASP A 83 -8.44 1.62 34.62
C ASP A 83 -7.29 0.75 34.07
N LEU A 84 -7.46 0.14 32.88
CA LEU A 84 -6.39 -0.62 32.21
C LEU A 84 -5.24 0.28 31.74
N LEU A 85 -5.54 1.53 31.44
CA LEU A 85 -4.57 2.60 31.15
C LEU A 85 -4.11 3.32 32.44
N LEU A 86 -4.28 2.68 33.60
CA LEU A 86 -3.85 3.17 34.92
C LEU A 86 -4.46 4.54 35.33
N GLY A 87 -5.57 4.93 34.70
CA GLY A 87 -6.20 6.23 34.90
C GLY A 87 -5.43 7.41 34.30
N HIS A 88 -4.45 7.15 33.44
CA HIS A 88 -3.63 8.17 32.79
C HIS A 88 -4.36 8.92 31.65
N TYR A 89 -5.48 8.38 31.17
CA TYR A 89 -6.21 8.91 30.01
C TYR A 89 -7.69 9.10 30.33
N ASP A 90 -8.24 10.20 29.79
CA ASP A 90 -9.67 10.41 29.65
C ASP A 90 -10.15 9.64 28.41
N VAL A 91 -11.15 8.78 28.61
CA VAL A 91 -11.60 7.83 27.58
C VAL A 91 -13.01 8.16 27.13
N THR A 92 -13.15 8.46 25.84
CA THR A 92 -14.44 8.65 25.15
C THR A 92 -14.73 7.42 24.29
N GLY A 93 -15.84 6.73 24.54
CA GLY A 93 -16.27 5.55 23.78
C GLY A 93 -17.46 5.83 22.88
N ARG A 94 -17.46 5.24 21.67
CA ARG A 94 -18.48 5.41 20.64
C ARG A 94 -18.93 4.05 20.11
N THR A 95 -20.24 3.83 19.96
CA THR A 95 -20.82 2.57 19.45
C THR A 95 -22.07 2.80 18.59
N ASP A 96 -22.27 1.97 17.56
CA ASP A 96 -23.51 1.89 16.79
C ASP A 96 -24.59 1.03 17.46
N GLY A 97 -24.29 0.38 18.59
CA GLY A 97 -25.14 -0.62 19.24
C GLY A 97 -25.08 -2.01 18.58
N GLY A 98 -24.24 -2.18 17.56
CA GLY A 98 -23.97 -3.40 16.83
C GLY A 98 -22.54 -3.88 17.02
N LYS A 99 -21.80 -4.05 15.93
CA LYS A 99 -20.42 -4.56 15.95
C LYS A 99 -19.36 -3.45 15.88
N MET A 100 -19.76 -2.20 15.65
CA MET A 100 -18.83 -1.08 15.50
C MET A 100 -18.73 -0.33 16.82
N GLU A 101 -17.59 -0.48 17.47
CA GLU A 101 -17.31 0.19 18.73
C GLU A 101 -15.83 0.54 18.82
N TYR A 102 -15.57 1.80 19.17
CA TYR A 102 -14.21 2.32 19.34
C TYR A 102 -14.13 3.30 20.51
N TYR A 103 -12.90 3.55 20.95
CA TYR A 103 -12.56 4.38 22.09
C TYR A 103 -11.40 5.28 21.73
N ILE A 104 -11.49 6.56 22.10
CA ILE A 104 -10.38 7.50 22.03
C ILE A 104 -9.95 7.81 23.45
N ALA A 105 -8.69 7.53 23.75
CA ALA A 105 -8.04 7.85 25.01
C ALA A 105 -7.14 9.07 24.79
N VAL A 106 -7.35 10.13 25.57
CA VAL A 106 -6.52 11.35 25.56
C VAL A 106 -5.82 11.49 26.90
N ARG A 107 -4.52 11.73 26.90
CA ARG A 107 -3.73 11.80 28.13
C ARG A 107 -4.20 12.97 28.98
N ARG A 108 -4.38 12.72 30.27
CA ARG A 108 -4.73 13.77 31.23
C ARG A 108 -3.53 14.66 31.50
N GLU A 109 -3.76 15.95 31.74
CA GLU A 109 -2.69 16.91 32.04
C GLU A 109 -1.86 16.50 33.28
N ASP A 110 -2.47 15.84 34.26
CA ASP A 110 -1.83 15.37 35.49
C ASP A 110 -1.25 13.94 35.39
N ALA A 111 -1.38 13.28 34.25
CA ALA A 111 -0.78 11.97 34.01
C ALA A 111 0.72 12.07 33.67
N PRO A 112 1.49 10.98 33.87
CA PRO A 112 2.91 10.96 33.58
C PRO A 112 3.25 11.38 32.15
N VAL A 113 4.32 12.18 32.01
CA VAL A 113 4.99 12.49 30.74
C VAL A 113 6.31 11.72 30.72
N TYR A 114 6.67 11.19 29.55
CA TYR A 114 7.85 10.34 29.37
C TYR A 114 8.93 11.10 28.60
N ASP A 115 9.87 11.70 29.33
CA ASP A 115 10.92 12.57 28.75
C ASP A 115 11.98 11.78 27.94
N ASP A 116 12.06 10.47 28.13
CA ASP A 116 12.98 9.58 27.41
C ASP A 116 12.32 8.89 26.21
N PHE A 117 11.08 9.25 25.87
CA PHE A 117 10.33 8.70 24.73
C PHE A 117 11.06 8.95 23.41
N LYS A 118 11.31 7.87 22.67
CA LYS A 118 11.81 7.93 21.30
C LYS A 118 10.73 7.55 20.29
N ASN A 119 10.17 6.35 20.44
CA ASN A 119 9.15 5.81 19.52
C ASN A 119 8.14 4.97 20.29
N VAL A 120 6.89 4.94 19.85
CA VAL A 120 5.86 4.08 20.42
C VAL A 120 6.16 2.60 20.11
N SER A 121 5.89 1.71 21.06
CA SER A 121 5.87 0.26 20.87
C SER A 121 4.44 -0.24 20.99
N ILE A 122 3.89 -0.80 19.92
CA ILE A 122 2.54 -1.38 19.89
C ILE A 122 2.63 -2.77 19.28
N ALA A 123 2.21 -3.78 20.04
CA ALA A 123 2.25 -5.15 19.57
C ALA A 123 1.12 -5.98 20.16
N ASN A 124 0.58 -6.91 19.38
CA ASN A 124 -0.27 -7.96 19.91
C ASN A 124 0.59 -9.12 20.40
N TYR A 125 0.23 -9.70 21.55
CA TYR A 125 0.93 -10.84 22.13
C TYR A 125 -0.04 -11.93 22.53
N SER A 126 0.23 -13.16 22.07
CA SER A 126 -0.43 -14.37 22.54
C SER A 126 0.64 -15.31 23.09
N GLY A 127 0.52 -15.70 24.36
CA GLY A 127 1.47 -16.58 25.03
C GLY A 127 0.78 -17.63 25.90
N PRO A 128 1.52 -18.60 26.44
CA PRO A 128 0.96 -19.63 27.32
C PRO A 128 0.36 -19.05 28.63
N ASP A 129 0.75 -17.83 28.98
CA ASP A 129 0.31 -17.13 30.19
C ASP A 129 -0.77 -16.07 29.92
N THR A 130 -1.31 -15.96 28.70
CA THR A 130 -2.37 -15.01 28.35
C THR A 130 -3.68 -15.73 28.01
N ASP A 131 -4.81 -15.17 28.45
CA ASP A 131 -6.14 -15.66 28.07
C ASP A 131 -6.54 -15.05 26.72
N GLY A 132 -5.89 -15.55 25.66
CA GLY A 132 -6.02 -15.03 24.29
C GLY A 132 -4.95 -14.00 23.92
N GLU A 133 -5.23 -13.22 22.88
CA GLU A 133 -4.36 -12.17 22.36
C GLU A 133 -4.56 -10.87 23.16
N GLU A 134 -3.45 -10.32 23.67
CA GLU A 134 -3.42 -9.06 24.42
C GLU A 134 -2.68 -7.98 23.63
N LEU A 135 -3.25 -6.79 23.56
CA LEU A 135 -2.59 -5.61 23.02
C LEU A 135 -1.61 -5.05 24.06
N ARG A 136 -0.34 -4.91 23.69
CA ARG A 136 0.73 -4.31 24.49
C ARG A 136 1.08 -2.94 23.95
N ILE A 137 1.17 -1.96 24.84
CA ILE A 137 1.55 -0.59 24.52
C ILE A 137 2.70 -0.19 25.43
N GLY A 138 3.75 0.32 24.83
CA GLY A 138 4.93 0.83 25.49
C GLY A 138 5.62 1.87 24.60
N TYR A 139 6.89 2.11 24.89
CA TYR A 139 7.74 2.93 24.05
C TYR A 139 9.19 2.48 24.14
N TYR A 140 9.97 2.79 23.11
CA TYR A 140 11.42 2.67 23.18
C TYR A 140 12.00 3.95 23.76
N ASN A 141 12.88 3.82 24.75
CA ASN A 141 13.58 4.96 25.30
C ASN A 141 14.77 5.39 24.42
N GLY A 142 15.47 6.46 24.80
CA GLY A 142 16.66 6.96 24.09
C GLY A 142 17.79 5.93 23.89
N ASP A 143 17.86 4.90 24.74
CA ASP A 143 18.83 3.80 24.64
C ASP A 143 18.30 2.61 23.78
N GLY A 144 17.12 2.74 23.19
CA GLY A 144 16.46 1.70 22.40
C GLY A 144 15.88 0.55 23.24
N THR A 145 15.75 0.71 24.56
CA THR A 145 15.11 -0.28 25.42
C THR A 145 13.60 -0.09 25.42
N GLU A 146 12.86 -1.18 25.19
CA GLU A 146 11.41 -1.15 25.29
C GLU A 146 10.95 -1.04 26.75
N ILE A 147 10.14 -0.03 27.04
CA ILE A 147 9.44 0.18 28.30
C ILE A 147 7.96 -0.11 28.06
N LEU A 148 7.49 -1.24 28.57
CA LEU A 148 6.08 -1.61 28.50
C LEU A 148 5.25 -0.84 29.52
N LEU A 149 4.14 -0.23 29.08
CA LEU A 149 3.25 0.56 29.92
C LEU A 149 1.92 -0.14 30.20
N TYR A 150 1.24 -0.63 29.16
CA TYR A 150 -0.13 -1.12 29.24
C TYR A 150 -0.29 -2.49 28.60
N ARG A 151 -1.24 -3.27 29.15
CA ARG A 151 -1.68 -4.57 28.62
C ARG A 151 -3.21 -4.56 28.55
N LEU A 152 -3.75 -4.61 27.35
CA LEU A 152 -5.18 -4.41 27.07
C LEU A 152 -5.75 -5.69 26.45
N GLY A 153 -6.34 -6.55 27.30
CA GLY A 153 -7.09 -7.71 26.85
C GLY A 153 -8.46 -7.33 26.28
N GLY A 154 -8.81 -7.86 25.11
CA GLY A 154 -10.11 -7.62 24.45
C GLY A 154 -10.19 -6.32 23.63
N TYR A 155 -9.05 -5.64 23.42
CA TYR A 155 -8.94 -4.44 22.59
C TYR A 155 -7.94 -4.66 21.44
N THR A 156 -8.08 -3.86 20.40
CA THR A 156 -7.15 -3.76 19.27
C THR A 156 -6.78 -2.30 19.05
N PHE A 157 -5.57 -2.04 18.59
CA PHE A 157 -5.12 -0.69 18.26
C PHE A 157 -5.65 -0.30 16.87
N LEU A 158 -6.18 0.91 16.75
CA LEU A 158 -6.71 1.45 15.49
C LEU A 158 -5.82 2.55 14.93
N ASP A 159 -5.45 3.55 15.75
CA ASP A 159 -4.61 4.68 15.34
C ASP A 159 -4.13 5.54 16.53
N MET A 160 -3.23 6.51 16.29
CA MET A 160 -2.87 7.58 17.23
C MET A 160 -3.36 8.94 16.69
N PRO A 161 -4.54 9.43 17.14
CA PRO A 161 -5.19 10.61 16.56
C PRO A 161 -4.33 11.89 16.50
N PHE A 162 -3.41 12.06 17.46
CA PHE A 162 -2.56 13.25 17.58
C PHE A 162 -1.11 12.99 17.11
N GLY A 163 -0.90 11.93 16.33
CA GLY A 163 0.41 11.54 15.80
C GLY A 163 1.18 10.57 16.69
N TYR A 164 2.24 10.00 16.12
CA TYR A 164 3.04 8.93 16.71
C TYR A 164 4.25 9.42 17.52
N ASP A 165 4.52 10.74 17.48
CA ASP A 165 5.66 11.38 18.16
C ASP A 165 5.41 11.63 19.66
N THR A 166 4.21 11.31 20.15
CA THR A 166 3.81 11.48 21.55
C THR A 166 3.04 10.26 22.04
N LEU A 167 2.82 10.14 23.35
CA LEU A 167 1.88 9.19 23.95
C LEU A 167 0.59 9.90 24.38
N ASP A 168 0.23 11.02 23.74
CA ASP A 168 -0.88 11.86 24.20
C ASP A 168 -2.25 11.33 23.78
N SER A 169 -2.32 10.43 22.80
CA SER A 169 -3.60 9.85 22.36
C SER A 169 -3.49 8.43 21.82
N PHE A 170 -4.57 7.67 21.98
CA PHE A 170 -4.75 6.38 21.34
C PHE A 170 -6.19 6.19 20.90
N CYS A 171 -6.38 5.51 19.78
CA CYS A 171 -7.67 5.01 19.32
C CYS A 171 -7.68 3.47 19.37
N PHE A 172 -8.71 2.92 20.00
CA PHE A 172 -8.88 1.48 20.22
C PHE A 172 -10.21 0.98 19.67
N GLY A 173 -10.21 -0.23 19.13
CA GLY A 173 -11.40 -1.01 18.83
C GLY A 173 -11.53 -2.20 19.79
N LEU A 174 -12.66 -2.90 19.73
CA LEU A 174 -12.76 -4.22 20.37
C LEU A 174 -11.97 -5.27 19.57
N SER A 175 -11.45 -6.30 20.24
CA SER A 175 -10.84 -7.43 19.53
C SER A 175 -11.81 -8.02 18.49
N GLY A 176 -11.38 -8.15 17.25
CA GLY A 176 -12.20 -8.55 16.11
C GLY A 176 -12.85 -7.41 15.32
N ALA A 177 -12.84 -6.18 15.84
CA ALA A 177 -13.32 -4.98 15.12
C ALA A 177 -12.43 -4.59 13.93
N SER A 178 -11.20 -5.12 13.87
CA SER A 178 -10.25 -5.02 12.76
C SER A 178 -10.07 -6.35 12.00
N GLY A 179 -10.86 -7.38 12.32
CA GLY A 179 -10.78 -8.70 11.66
C GLY A 179 -11.56 -8.76 10.35
N SER A 180 -11.37 -9.79 9.55
CA SER A 180 -11.98 -10.00 8.22
C SER A 180 -13.53 -10.00 8.15
N THR A 181 -14.20 -9.89 9.30
CA THR A 181 -15.67 -9.81 9.39
C THR A 181 -16.18 -8.44 9.82
N ALA A 182 -15.28 -7.46 10.01
CA ALA A 182 -15.65 -6.11 10.36
C ALA A 182 -16.13 -5.34 9.12
N HIS A 183 -16.93 -4.29 9.36
CA HIS A 183 -17.40 -3.42 8.31
C HIS A 183 -16.19 -2.72 7.64
N PRO A 184 -15.98 -2.84 6.32
CA PRO A 184 -14.78 -2.30 5.69
C PRO A 184 -14.58 -0.79 5.96
N SER A 185 -15.63 0.03 5.83
CA SER A 185 -15.51 1.47 6.11
C SER A 185 -15.12 1.78 7.56
N PHE A 186 -15.45 0.90 8.51
CA PHE A 186 -15.01 1.06 9.89
C PHE A 186 -13.50 0.85 9.99
N GLN A 187 -12.96 -0.22 9.42
CA GLN A 187 -11.52 -0.52 9.50
C GLN A 187 -10.64 0.60 8.92
N TYR A 188 -11.10 1.19 7.81
CA TYR A 188 -10.33 2.16 7.05
C TYR A 188 -10.50 3.62 7.53
N ALA A 189 -11.51 3.94 8.36
CA ALA A 189 -11.81 5.33 8.70
C ALA A 189 -10.80 6.01 9.65
N PHE A 190 -10.01 5.24 10.39
CA PHE A 190 -9.23 5.75 11.53
C PHE A 190 -7.94 6.47 11.13
N ASN A 191 -7.15 5.92 10.21
CA ASN A 191 -5.92 6.55 9.73
C ASN A 191 -6.10 7.24 8.36
N GLU A 192 -5.16 8.11 8.00
CA GLU A 192 -5.22 8.93 6.78
C GLU A 192 -5.25 8.09 5.51
N ASN A 193 -4.34 7.11 5.38
CA ASN A 193 -4.26 6.23 4.21
C ASN A 193 -5.56 5.43 4.00
N GLY A 194 -6.18 4.98 5.10
CA GLY A 194 -7.43 4.27 5.03
C GLY A 194 -8.58 5.15 4.55
N ARG A 195 -8.63 6.41 4.99
CA ARG A 195 -9.61 7.39 4.49
C ARG A 195 -9.38 7.73 3.02
N ALA A 196 -8.14 7.86 2.58
CA ALA A 196 -7.81 8.05 1.17
C ALA A 196 -8.27 6.86 0.32
N ALA A 197 -8.09 5.61 0.80
CA ALA A 197 -8.64 4.43 0.14
C ALA A 197 -10.19 4.45 0.06
N LEU A 198 -10.86 4.92 1.11
CA LEU A 198 -12.32 5.11 1.11
C LEU A 198 -12.76 6.17 0.10
N ASP A 199 -12.07 7.30 0.02
CA ASP A 199 -12.37 8.36 -0.95
C ASP A 199 -12.16 7.87 -2.40
N PHE A 200 -11.09 7.10 -2.64
CA PHE A 200 -10.86 6.43 -3.92
C PHE A 200 -12.03 5.52 -4.30
N LEU A 201 -12.47 4.62 -3.41
CA LEU A 201 -13.61 3.73 -3.66
C LEU A 201 -14.90 4.51 -3.92
N LYS A 202 -15.16 5.58 -3.15
CA LYS A 202 -16.32 6.47 -3.36
C LYS A 202 -16.29 7.17 -4.71
N SER A 203 -15.10 7.46 -5.25
CA SER A 203 -14.92 8.09 -6.57
C SER A 203 -15.17 7.15 -7.75
N LYS A 204 -15.16 5.81 -7.53
CA LYS A 204 -15.30 4.78 -8.57
C LYS A 204 -16.52 3.89 -8.29
N PRO A 205 -17.75 4.36 -8.60
CA PRO A 205 -18.97 3.60 -8.33
C PRO A 205 -18.99 2.29 -9.13
N GLY A 206 -18.70 1.18 -8.45
CA GLY A 206 -18.52 -0.14 -9.05
C GLY A 206 -17.40 -0.94 -8.37
N LEU A 207 -16.44 -0.25 -7.75
CA LEU A 207 -15.45 -0.89 -6.89
C LEU A 207 -16.03 -1.25 -5.52
N SER A 208 -15.51 -2.34 -4.97
CA SER A 208 -15.70 -2.77 -3.60
C SER A 208 -14.35 -3.09 -2.97
N PHE A 209 -14.35 -3.20 -1.64
CA PHE A 209 -13.21 -3.76 -0.93
C PHE A 209 -12.93 -5.19 -1.39
N TYR A 210 -11.65 -5.53 -1.47
CA TYR A 210 -11.22 -6.89 -1.71
C TYR A 210 -11.43 -7.73 -0.45
N ASP A 211 -12.29 -8.75 -0.53
CA ASP A 211 -12.58 -9.66 0.59
C ASP A 211 -12.00 -11.07 0.39
N GLY A 212 -11.46 -11.34 -0.80
CA GLY A 212 -10.82 -12.59 -1.19
C GLY A 212 -11.72 -13.83 -1.13
N ASN A 213 -13.02 -13.71 -0.90
CA ASN A 213 -13.93 -14.82 -0.64
C ASN A 213 -15.17 -14.80 -1.54
N SER A 214 -15.69 -13.63 -1.86
CA SER A 214 -16.91 -13.45 -2.65
C SER A 214 -16.65 -13.67 -4.15
N PRO A 215 -17.69 -14.07 -4.93
CA PRO A 215 -17.64 -14.00 -6.38
C PRO A 215 -17.35 -12.59 -6.86
N SER A 216 -16.30 -12.43 -7.67
CA SER A 216 -15.83 -11.10 -8.05
C SER A 216 -14.96 -11.12 -9.31
N VAL A 217 -14.89 -9.97 -9.99
CA VAL A 217 -13.72 -9.64 -10.82
C VAL A 217 -12.71 -8.94 -9.92
N TRP A 218 -11.51 -9.49 -9.80
CA TRP A 218 -10.40 -8.89 -9.07
C TRP A 218 -9.31 -8.46 -10.05
N PHE A 219 -8.67 -7.32 -9.81
CA PHE A 219 -7.62 -6.82 -10.68
C PHE A 219 -6.70 -5.84 -9.97
N TYR A 220 -5.45 -5.73 -10.45
CA TYR A 220 -4.52 -4.70 -10.00
C TYR A 220 -4.80 -3.38 -10.69
N TYR A 221 -4.76 -2.29 -9.93
CA TYR A 221 -4.89 -0.93 -10.44
C TYR A 221 -3.86 -0.03 -9.78
N GLN A 222 -3.17 0.80 -10.56
CA GLN A 222 -2.29 1.82 -10.01
C GLN A 222 -2.35 3.11 -10.84
N ASN A 223 -2.69 4.21 -10.16
CA ASN A 223 -2.67 5.57 -10.66
C ASN A 223 -2.23 6.55 -9.57
N ASP A 224 -2.21 7.85 -9.91
CA ASP A 224 -1.92 8.92 -8.95
C ASP A 224 -2.83 8.84 -7.71
N ASP A 225 -4.11 8.50 -7.88
CA ASP A 225 -5.06 8.38 -6.76
C ASP A 225 -4.65 7.28 -5.77
N THR A 226 -4.10 6.16 -6.24
CA THR A 226 -3.74 5.01 -5.38
C THR A 226 -2.35 5.07 -4.77
N VAL A 227 -1.38 5.68 -5.47
CA VAL A 227 0.02 5.74 -5.00
C VAL A 227 0.15 6.52 -3.69
N GLU A 228 -0.76 7.45 -3.42
CA GLU A 228 -0.76 8.26 -2.20
C GLU A 228 -1.00 7.44 -0.93
N PHE A 229 -1.79 6.36 -1.00
CA PHE A 229 -2.17 5.58 0.18
C PHE A 229 -1.79 4.11 0.11
N TYR A 230 -1.39 3.62 -1.06
CA TYR A 230 -1.02 2.23 -1.28
C TYR A 230 0.20 2.15 -2.21
N SER A 231 1.30 1.64 -1.66
CA SER A 231 2.59 1.64 -2.35
C SER A 231 2.73 0.53 -3.38
N GLU A 232 1.92 -0.51 -3.34
CA GLU A 232 1.90 -1.60 -4.33
C GLU A 232 0.78 -1.32 -5.37
N PRO A 233 0.67 -2.07 -6.48
CA PRO A 233 -0.55 -2.06 -7.28
C PRO A 233 -1.77 -2.39 -6.41
N TYR A 234 -2.72 -1.48 -6.35
CA TYR A 234 -3.87 -1.59 -5.45
C TYR A 234 -4.81 -2.72 -5.92
N PRO A 235 -5.15 -3.69 -5.06
CA PRO A 235 -6.08 -4.76 -5.40
C PRO A 235 -7.51 -4.22 -5.41
N CYS A 236 -8.06 -4.08 -6.61
CA CYS A 236 -9.45 -3.69 -6.83
C CYS A 236 -10.35 -4.92 -6.95
N GLN A 237 -11.61 -4.76 -6.55
CA GLN A 237 -12.65 -5.77 -6.71
C GLN A 237 -13.91 -5.13 -7.30
N ILE A 238 -14.56 -5.83 -8.24
CA ILE A 238 -15.95 -5.61 -8.65
C ILE A 238 -16.73 -6.83 -8.19
N SER A 239 -17.59 -6.66 -7.20
CA SER A 239 -18.46 -7.74 -6.71
C SER A 239 -19.46 -8.18 -7.77
N LEU A 240 -19.66 -9.49 -7.87
CA LEU A 240 -20.68 -10.08 -8.72
C LEU A 240 -21.92 -10.38 -7.88
N ASP A 241 -23.05 -9.78 -8.24
CA ASP A 241 -24.34 -10.22 -7.72
C ASP A 241 -24.74 -11.59 -8.30
N ASP A 242 -25.79 -12.19 -7.76
CA ASP A 242 -26.26 -13.52 -8.17
C ASP A 242 -26.62 -13.57 -9.66
N GLU A 243 -27.17 -12.49 -10.22
CA GLU A 243 -27.56 -12.42 -11.64
C GLU A 243 -26.34 -12.42 -12.56
N LYS A 244 -25.37 -11.54 -12.30
CA LYS A 244 -24.10 -11.49 -13.04
C LYS A 244 -23.33 -12.80 -12.89
N ALA A 245 -23.30 -13.39 -11.70
CA ALA A 245 -22.64 -14.67 -11.47
C ALA A 245 -23.25 -15.78 -12.33
N GLU A 246 -24.59 -15.87 -12.44
CA GLU A 246 -25.25 -16.87 -13.31
C GLU A 246 -24.97 -16.64 -14.80
N ILE A 247 -24.96 -15.39 -15.26
CA ILE A 247 -24.57 -15.07 -16.65
C ILE A 247 -23.15 -15.58 -16.94
N ILE A 248 -22.22 -15.30 -16.03
CA ILE A 248 -20.82 -15.72 -16.16
C ILE A 248 -20.70 -17.26 -16.13
N ARG A 249 -21.47 -17.96 -15.27
CA ARG A 249 -21.52 -19.43 -15.28
C ARG A 249 -21.97 -19.97 -16.64
N GLY A 250 -22.97 -19.33 -17.24
CA GLY A 250 -23.44 -19.63 -18.60
C GLY A 250 -22.31 -19.53 -19.62
N LEU A 251 -21.56 -18.42 -19.61
CA LEU A 251 -20.42 -18.22 -20.51
C LEU A 251 -19.32 -19.26 -20.27
N LEU A 252 -18.96 -19.52 -19.01
CA LEU A 252 -17.93 -20.49 -18.64
C LEU A 252 -18.27 -21.92 -19.11
N SER A 253 -19.55 -22.27 -19.18
CA SER A 253 -19.99 -23.59 -19.67
C SER A 253 -19.66 -23.84 -21.14
N SER A 254 -19.48 -22.78 -21.93
CA SER A 254 -19.06 -22.84 -23.34
C SER A 254 -17.57 -22.60 -23.56
N SER A 255 -16.75 -22.50 -22.50
CA SER A 255 -15.31 -22.31 -22.62
C SER A 255 -14.64 -23.50 -23.31
N GLU A 256 -13.78 -23.21 -24.28
CA GLU A 256 -12.95 -24.22 -24.94
C GLU A 256 -11.74 -24.53 -24.06
N THR A 257 -11.37 -25.81 -23.93
CA THR A 257 -10.18 -26.22 -23.15
C THR A 257 -9.07 -26.64 -24.10
N GLU A 258 -7.89 -26.04 -23.95
CA GLU A 258 -6.70 -26.36 -24.74
C GLU A 258 -6.15 -27.74 -24.33
N SER A 259 -5.99 -28.62 -25.31
CA SER A 259 -5.51 -29.99 -25.09
C SER A 259 -4.00 -30.06 -24.92
N GLY A 260 -3.51 -30.98 -24.09
CA GLY A 260 -2.07 -31.29 -23.99
C GLY A 260 -1.27 -30.33 -23.11
N ILE A 261 -1.94 -29.62 -22.21
CA ILE A 261 -1.34 -28.71 -21.23
C ILE A 261 -1.65 -29.23 -19.83
N ALA A 262 -0.62 -29.57 -19.08
CA ALA A 262 -0.72 -30.16 -17.74
C ALA A 262 -0.25 -29.23 -16.63
N THR A 263 0.44 -28.12 -16.96
CA THR A 263 0.97 -27.18 -15.96
C THR A 263 0.77 -25.73 -16.38
N ARG A 264 0.79 -24.83 -15.38
CA ARG A 264 0.81 -23.37 -15.61
C ARG A 264 1.97 -22.93 -16.51
N GLN A 265 3.16 -23.51 -16.32
CA GLN A 265 4.34 -23.17 -17.12
C GLN A 265 4.17 -23.57 -18.59
N GLU A 266 3.54 -24.71 -18.86
CA GLU A 266 3.22 -25.15 -20.22
C GLU A 266 2.18 -24.22 -20.86
N ALA A 267 1.14 -23.81 -20.11
CA ALA A 267 0.15 -22.84 -20.57
C ALA A 267 0.80 -21.51 -20.96
N TRP A 268 1.64 -20.97 -20.07
CA TRP A 268 2.42 -19.75 -20.32
C TRP A 268 3.28 -19.87 -21.58
N THR A 269 4.05 -20.95 -21.68
CA THR A 269 4.94 -21.21 -22.82
C THR A 269 4.15 -21.35 -24.13
N ARG A 270 2.92 -21.87 -24.06
CA ARG A 270 2.03 -21.99 -25.22
C ARG A 270 1.54 -20.64 -25.71
N LEU A 271 1.11 -19.77 -24.78
CA LEU A 271 0.62 -18.42 -25.08
C LEU A 271 1.73 -17.55 -25.65
N SER A 272 2.90 -17.51 -25.00
CA SER A 272 4.03 -16.69 -25.47
C SER A 272 4.56 -17.10 -26.85
N LYS A 273 4.47 -18.39 -27.20
CA LYS A 273 4.81 -18.88 -28.56
C LYS A 273 3.77 -18.55 -29.61
N MET A 274 2.51 -18.35 -29.20
CA MET A 274 1.43 -18.00 -30.11
C MET A 274 1.55 -16.52 -30.49
N ASP A 275 1.67 -15.67 -29.48
CA ASP A 275 1.88 -14.25 -29.62
C ASP A 275 2.50 -13.72 -28.31
N ARG A 276 3.63 -13.02 -28.44
CA ARG A 276 4.36 -12.47 -27.28
C ARG A 276 3.60 -11.39 -26.51
N SER A 277 2.55 -10.82 -27.11
CA SER A 277 1.67 -9.85 -26.45
C SER A 277 0.59 -10.51 -25.57
N LEU A 278 0.50 -11.84 -25.56
CA LEU A 278 -0.41 -12.60 -24.69
C LEU A 278 0.18 -12.73 -23.28
N LEU A 279 0.19 -11.61 -22.57
CA LEU A 279 0.59 -11.50 -21.18
C LEU A 279 -0.64 -11.52 -20.25
N PRO A 280 -0.45 -11.70 -18.94
CA PRO A 280 -1.50 -11.47 -17.95
C PRO A 280 -2.00 -10.04 -18.10
N THR A 281 -3.32 -9.89 -18.08
CA THR A 281 -3.95 -8.57 -18.10
C THR A 281 -3.82 -7.83 -16.76
N GLY A 282 -3.50 -8.56 -15.68
CA GLY A 282 -3.57 -8.10 -14.30
C GLY A 282 -4.94 -8.30 -13.65
N ALA A 283 -5.86 -8.99 -14.34
CA ALA A 283 -7.22 -9.28 -13.87
C ALA A 283 -7.49 -10.78 -13.80
N SER A 284 -8.30 -11.17 -12.80
CA SER A 284 -8.83 -12.52 -12.62
C SER A 284 -10.32 -12.48 -12.30
N LEU A 285 -11.05 -13.51 -12.73
CA LEU A 285 -12.40 -13.79 -12.24
C LEU A 285 -12.32 -14.82 -11.11
N ILE A 286 -13.01 -14.56 -10.01
CA ILE A 286 -13.14 -15.44 -8.86
C ILE A 286 -14.57 -15.96 -8.80
N LEU A 287 -14.76 -17.27 -8.98
CA LEU A 287 -16.09 -17.89 -8.99
C LEU A 287 -16.00 -19.39 -8.68
N ASP A 288 -16.90 -19.91 -7.84
CA ASP A 288 -17.05 -21.35 -7.55
C ASP A 288 -15.71 -22.05 -7.18
N ASP A 289 -14.97 -21.48 -6.22
CA ASP A 289 -13.65 -21.92 -5.75
C ASP A 289 -12.54 -21.95 -6.82
N ARG A 290 -12.74 -21.25 -7.93
CA ARG A 290 -11.77 -21.11 -9.02
C ARG A 290 -11.36 -19.68 -9.23
N GLU A 291 -10.13 -19.54 -9.67
CA GLU A 291 -9.59 -18.31 -10.22
C GLU A 291 -9.31 -18.51 -11.71
N TYR A 292 -9.74 -17.54 -12.51
CA TYR A 292 -9.55 -17.49 -13.96
C TYR A 292 -8.68 -16.27 -14.27
N GLU A 293 -7.36 -16.46 -14.32
CA GLU A 293 -6.37 -15.42 -14.64
C GLU A 293 -6.46 -15.12 -16.15
N PHE A 294 -6.75 -13.87 -16.52
CA PHE A 294 -7.01 -13.50 -17.92
C PHE A 294 -5.73 -13.11 -18.68
N PHE A 295 -5.61 -13.65 -19.89
CA PHE A 295 -4.56 -13.40 -20.87
C PHE A 295 -5.17 -12.96 -22.19
N GLY A 296 -4.60 -11.94 -22.82
CA GLY A 296 -5.08 -11.48 -24.12
C GLY A 296 -4.88 -10.00 -24.37
N ASN A 297 -5.25 -9.59 -25.58
CA ASN A 297 -5.33 -8.20 -26.01
C ASN A 297 -6.47 -8.03 -27.02
N HIS A 298 -6.52 -6.89 -27.70
CA HIS A 298 -7.54 -6.58 -28.72
C HIS A 298 -7.54 -7.56 -29.91
N ASP A 299 -6.36 -7.99 -30.37
CA ASP A 299 -6.22 -8.82 -31.57
C ASP A 299 -6.37 -10.32 -31.27
N THR A 300 -5.91 -10.74 -30.09
CA THR A 300 -5.97 -12.13 -29.65
C THR A 300 -6.59 -12.22 -28.24
N PRO A 301 -7.92 -12.07 -28.11
CA PRO A 301 -8.61 -12.12 -26.82
C PRO A 301 -8.90 -13.56 -26.37
N GLY A 302 -9.23 -13.68 -25.08
CA GLY A 302 -10.03 -14.81 -24.60
C GLY A 302 -9.30 -15.89 -23.82
N TYR A 303 -7.98 -15.84 -23.62
CA TYR A 303 -7.28 -16.89 -22.89
C TYR A 303 -7.41 -16.73 -21.38
N MET A 304 -7.55 -17.85 -20.68
CA MET A 304 -7.64 -17.89 -19.22
C MET A 304 -6.84 -19.08 -18.68
N ILE A 305 -5.94 -18.83 -17.75
CA ILE A 305 -5.36 -19.90 -16.95
C ILE A 305 -6.25 -20.09 -15.71
N VAL A 306 -6.74 -21.31 -15.55
CA VAL A 306 -7.69 -21.66 -14.48
C VAL A 306 -6.96 -22.38 -13.36
N HIS A 307 -7.15 -21.89 -12.14
CA HIS A 307 -6.57 -22.44 -10.92
C HIS A 307 -7.64 -22.70 -9.86
N SER A 308 -7.38 -23.66 -8.98
CA SER A 308 -8.11 -23.80 -7.73
C SER A 308 -7.72 -22.66 -6.79
N LYS A 309 -8.69 -21.90 -6.31
CA LYS A 309 -8.46 -20.76 -5.41
C LYS A 309 -7.85 -21.20 -4.06
N ASN A 310 -8.19 -22.42 -3.62
CA ASN A 310 -7.87 -22.90 -2.27
C ASN A 310 -6.42 -23.36 -2.10
N ASP A 311 -5.84 -23.95 -3.15
CA ASP A 311 -4.49 -24.54 -3.13
C ASP A 311 -3.61 -24.12 -4.31
N ASN A 312 -4.12 -23.22 -5.17
CA ASN A 312 -3.45 -22.71 -6.36
C ASN A 312 -3.06 -23.82 -7.37
N GLU A 313 -3.76 -24.96 -7.34
CA GLU A 313 -3.53 -26.04 -8.30
C GLU A 313 -3.97 -25.61 -9.71
N PHE A 314 -3.11 -25.83 -10.70
CA PHE A 314 -3.46 -25.63 -12.12
C PHE A 314 -4.55 -26.61 -12.55
N ILE A 315 -5.61 -26.09 -13.17
CA ILE A 315 -6.74 -26.88 -13.66
C ILE A 315 -6.69 -26.99 -15.19
N ALA A 316 -6.60 -25.87 -15.90
CA ALA A 316 -6.67 -25.85 -17.36
C ALA A 316 -6.18 -24.52 -17.96
N LEU A 317 -5.81 -24.55 -19.24
CA LEU A 317 -5.83 -23.37 -20.11
C LEU A 317 -7.15 -23.40 -20.89
N GLN A 318 -7.94 -22.35 -20.76
CA GLN A 318 -9.24 -22.21 -21.43
C GLN A 318 -9.27 -21.00 -22.35
N ARG A 319 -10.23 -21.00 -23.27
CA ARG A 319 -10.52 -19.89 -24.18
C ARG A 319 -12.01 -19.54 -24.17
N ASN A 320 -12.30 -18.27 -23.92
CA ASN A 320 -13.62 -17.68 -23.97
C ASN A 320 -13.54 -16.16 -24.27
N GLU A 321 -13.72 -15.80 -25.54
CA GLU A 321 -13.62 -14.40 -25.98
C GLU A 321 -14.74 -13.52 -25.43
N GLU A 322 -15.95 -14.07 -25.30
CA GLU A 322 -17.12 -13.31 -24.83
C GLU A 322 -16.97 -12.95 -23.36
N LEU A 323 -16.59 -13.91 -22.52
CA LEU A 323 -16.30 -13.67 -21.11
C LEU A 323 -15.13 -12.68 -20.93
N TYR A 324 -14.05 -12.87 -21.69
CA TYR A 324 -12.92 -11.94 -21.66
C TYR A 324 -13.35 -10.52 -21.99
N ARG A 325 -14.12 -10.32 -23.06
CA ARG A 325 -14.60 -8.99 -23.44
C ARG A 325 -15.49 -8.37 -22.35
N LEU A 326 -16.42 -9.15 -21.81
CA LEU A 326 -17.30 -8.72 -20.73
C LEU A 326 -16.49 -8.24 -19.51
N VAL A 327 -15.51 -9.02 -19.06
CA VAL A 327 -14.71 -8.65 -17.88
C VAL A 327 -13.85 -7.42 -18.15
N MET A 328 -13.18 -7.34 -19.31
CA MET A 328 -12.35 -6.18 -19.64
C MET A 328 -13.17 -4.90 -19.80
N GLU A 329 -14.38 -4.99 -20.35
CA GLU A 329 -15.31 -3.85 -20.45
C GLU A 329 -15.80 -3.39 -19.08
N GLU A 330 -16.13 -4.31 -18.16
CA GLU A 330 -16.52 -3.95 -16.78
C GLU A 330 -15.38 -3.21 -16.06
N ILE A 331 -14.14 -3.70 -16.17
CA ILE A 331 -12.97 -3.01 -15.59
C ILE A 331 -12.81 -1.61 -16.21
N GLN A 332 -12.84 -1.52 -17.54
CA GLN A 332 -12.71 -0.23 -18.24
C GLN A 332 -13.82 0.75 -17.85
N ASN A 333 -15.05 0.29 -17.67
CA ASN A 333 -16.18 1.13 -17.26
C ASN A 333 -16.00 1.69 -15.84
N VAL A 334 -15.37 0.94 -14.94
CA VAL A 334 -15.19 1.34 -13.54
C VAL A 334 -13.96 2.22 -13.33
N VAL A 335 -12.82 1.85 -13.91
CA VAL A 335 -11.54 2.56 -13.67
C VAL A 335 -11.05 3.40 -14.85
N GLY A 336 -11.67 3.28 -16.02
CA GLY A 336 -11.33 4.07 -17.23
C GLY A 336 -10.15 3.54 -18.04
N THR A 337 -9.44 2.53 -17.54
CA THR A 337 -8.25 1.93 -18.18
C THR A 337 -8.66 0.71 -19.02
N ASP A 338 -8.15 0.61 -20.25
CA ASP A 338 -8.40 -0.55 -21.11
C ASP A 338 -7.34 -1.64 -20.87
N TYR A 339 -7.73 -2.72 -20.19
CA TYR A 339 -6.81 -3.80 -19.84
C TYR A 339 -6.39 -4.67 -21.04
N ARG A 340 -6.95 -4.41 -22.22
CA ARG A 340 -6.58 -5.08 -23.48
C ARG A 340 -5.47 -4.34 -24.24
N ASP A 341 -5.16 -3.10 -23.86
CA ASP A 341 -4.15 -2.28 -24.54
C ASP A 341 -2.75 -2.66 -24.04
N PHE A 342 -2.07 -3.54 -24.75
CA PHE A 342 -0.65 -3.82 -24.50
C PHE A 342 0.07 -3.92 -25.83
N ASP A 343 1.10 -3.08 -25.99
CA ASP A 343 1.91 -3.00 -27.21
C ASP A 343 3.33 -3.50 -26.91
N PRO A 344 3.72 -4.72 -27.28
CA PRO A 344 5.08 -5.23 -27.06
C PRO A 344 6.13 -4.44 -27.85
N ASP A 345 5.71 -3.60 -28.80
CA ASP A 345 6.55 -2.78 -29.65
C ASP A 345 6.52 -1.29 -29.26
N TRP A 346 5.96 -0.97 -28.08
CA TRP A 346 5.77 0.41 -27.64
C TRP A 346 7.07 1.22 -27.65
N PHE A 347 8.17 0.63 -27.19
CA PHE A 347 9.50 1.26 -27.09
C PHE A 347 10.33 1.17 -28.37
N LYS A 348 9.80 0.66 -29.48
CA LYS A 348 10.49 0.68 -30.78
C LYS A 348 10.39 2.02 -31.49
N THR A 349 9.37 2.81 -31.16
CA THR A 349 9.24 4.18 -31.66
C THR A 349 10.05 5.11 -30.76
N PRO A 350 10.86 6.03 -31.33
CA PRO A 350 11.72 6.88 -30.53
C PRO A 350 10.94 7.72 -29.50
N LEU A 351 11.52 7.83 -28.31
CA LEU A 351 11.03 8.73 -27.26
C LEU A 351 11.37 10.18 -27.61
N LYS A 352 10.43 11.06 -27.33
CA LYS A 352 10.61 12.52 -27.31
C LYS A 352 11.11 12.99 -25.95
N SER A 353 10.56 12.44 -24.87
CA SER A 353 10.97 12.74 -23.49
C SER A 353 10.58 11.61 -22.54
N ALA A 354 11.22 11.56 -21.37
CA ALA A 354 10.82 10.72 -20.25
C ALA A 354 10.97 11.53 -18.95
N ALA A 355 9.94 11.58 -18.12
CA ALA A 355 9.97 12.27 -16.82
C ALA A 355 9.82 11.24 -15.71
N MET A 356 10.75 11.22 -14.76
CA MET A 356 10.70 10.35 -13.60
C MET A 356 10.39 11.17 -12.35
N THR A 357 9.44 10.69 -11.54
CA THR A 357 9.18 11.18 -10.20
C THR A 357 9.51 10.08 -9.21
N PHE A 358 10.47 10.31 -8.32
CA PHE A 358 10.97 9.32 -7.37
C PHE A 358 10.85 9.85 -5.93
N PRO A 359 10.17 9.14 -5.03
CA PRO A 359 10.20 9.45 -3.61
C PRO A 359 11.49 8.88 -2.99
N GLU A 360 12.30 9.77 -2.44
CA GLU A 360 13.58 9.44 -1.84
C GLU A 360 13.51 9.52 -0.33
N PHE A 361 13.88 8.44 0.36
CA PHE A 361 13.98 8.41 1.82
C PHE A 361 15.37 8.88 2.25
N LEU A 362 15.44 10.08 2.80
CA LEU A 362 16.66 10.67 3.33
C LEU A 362 16.80 10.34 4.81
N ILE A 363 17.96 9.81 5.19
CA ILE A 363 18.41 9.76 6.58
C ILE A 363 19.15 11.07 6.87
N PRO A 364 18.64 11.95 7.73
CA PRO A 364 19.36 13.17 8.10
C PRO A 364 20.71 12.80 8.69
N SER A 365 21.79 13.31 8.10
CA SER A 365 23.14 13.01 8.57
C SER A 365 23.34 13.59 9.97
N GLY A 366 23.48 12.74 10.98
CA GLY A 366 23.79 13.14 12.35
C GLY A 366 22.62 13.13 13.35
N SER A 367 21.39 12.78 12.93
CA SER A 367 20.36 12.35 13.88
C SER A 367 20.62 10.89 14.23
N GLY A 368 20.82 10.58 15.51
CA GLY A 368 20.77 9.20 16.02
C GLY A 368 19.35 8.60 15.97
N ASP A 369 18.44 9.27 15.26
CA ASP A 369 17.04 8.99 15.15
C ASP A 369 16.73 8.61 13.70
N GLU A 370 16.07 7.47 13.55
CA GLU A 370 15.59 6.86 12.30
C GLU A 370 14.42 7.66 11.70
N THR A 371 14.43 8.98 11.84
CA THR A 371 13.45 9.86 11.20
C THR A 371 13.84 10.01 9.74
N PHE A 372 13.22 9.22 8.88
CA PHE A 372 13.36 9.36 7.44
C PHE A 372 12.52 10.56 6.99
N THR A 373 13.12 11.46 6.20
CA THR A 373 12.36 12.47 5.47
C THR A 373 12.16 11.98 4.04
N GLN A 374 10.92 11.99 3.56
CA GLN A 374 10.64 11.63 2.18
C GLN A 374 10.67 12.91 1.33
N GLU A 375 11.66 13.03 0.43
CA GLU A 375 11.68 14.08 -0.58
C GLU A 375 11.28 13.50 -1.93
N VAL A 376 10.29 14.10 -2.58
CA VAL A 376 9.91 13.71 -3.94
C VAL A 376 10.74 14.52 -4.93
N ARG A 377 11.51 13.84 -5.78
CA ARG A 377 12.34 14.47 -6.81
C ARG A 377 11.83 14.11 -8.19
N THR A 378 11.93 15.07 -9.11
CA THR A 378 11.50 14.88 -10.51
C THR A 378 12.61 15.29 -11.46
N GLN A 379 12.86 14.48 -12.47
CA GLN A 379 13.80 14.77 -13.55
C GLN A 379 13.17 14.44 -14.90
N THR A 380 13.33 15.36 -15.86
CA THR A 380 12.93 15.13 -17.25
C THR A 380 14.16 14.96 -18.14
N ILE A 381 14.21 13.87 -18.89
CA ILE A 381 15.24 13.58 -19.89
C ILE A 381 14.69 13.90 -21.27
N GLU A 382 15.40 14.76 -22.02
CA GLU A 382 15.20 14.99 -23.46
C GLU A 382 16.44 14.63 -24.29
N ASP A 383 17.53 14.23 -23.62
CA ASP A 383 18.77 13.82 -24.28
C ASP A 383 18.57 12.54 -25.09
N ARG A 384 18.93 12.58 -26.38
CA ARG A 384 18.67 11.49 -27.32
C ARG A 384 19.43 10.21 -26.95
N GLU A 385 20.63 10.30 -26.39
CA GLU A 385 21.42 9.13 -26.03
C GLU A 385 20.85 8.45 -24.79
N LYS A 386 20.55 9.22 -23.73
CA LYS A 386 19.87 8.71 -22.53
C LYS A 386 18.51 8.09 -22.89
N LEU A 387 17.69 8.76 -23.71
CA LEU A 387 16.40 8.24 -24.16
C LEU A 387 16.52 6.94 -24.96
N ASN A 388 17.53 6.82 -25.84
CA ASN A 388 17.76 5.57 -26.58
C ASN A 388 18.18 4.42 -25.66
N THR A 389 18.97 4.70 -24.63
CA THR A 389 19.36 3.70 -23.62
C THR A 389 18.14 3.26 -22.81
N LEU A 390 17.35 4.22 -22.30
CA LEU A 390 16.12 3.96 -21.56
C LEU A 390 15.12 3.13 -22.39
N SER A 391 14.91 3.50 -23.66
CA SER A 391 14.00 2.79 -24.56
C SER A 391 14.41 1.32 -24.74
N LYS A 392 15.71 1.04 -24.89
CA LYS A 392 16.24 -0.33 -25.01
C LYS A 392 16.12 -1.12 -23.72
N MET A 393 16.31 -0.47 -22.58
CA MET A 393 16.16 -1.07 -21.27
C MET A 393 14.70 -1.52 -21.06
N MET A 394 13.75 -0.64 -21.33
CA MET A 394 12.32 -0.93 -21.20
C MET A 394 11.81 -1.93 -22.26
N ASP A 395 12.26 -1.80 -23.52
CA ASP A 395 11.94 -2.77 -24.60
C ASP A 395 12.40 -4.18 -24.23
N ARG A 396 13.61 -4.30 -23.66
CA ARG A 396 14.12 -5.57 -23.14
C ARG A 396 13.24 -6.08 -22.01
N ALA A 397 12.92 -5.24 -21.02
CA ALA A 397 12.12 -5.63 -19.86
C ALA A 397 10.77 -6.25 -20.26
N ILE A 398 10.03 -5.60 -21.15
CA ILE A 398 8.68 -6.07 -21.53
C ILE A 398 8.69 -7.22 -22.54
N ASN A 399 9.81 -7.44 -23.24
CA ASN A 399 9.96 -8.52 -24.22
C ASN A 399 10.79 -9.70 -23.72
N ASP A 400 11.43 -9.60 -22.55
CA ASP A 400 12.06 -10.74 -21.92
C ASP A 400 10.98 -11.68 -21.37
N THR A 401 11.22 -12.98 -21.44
CA THR A 401 10.18 -14.01 -21.24
C THR A 401 9.72 -14.19 -19.79
N ASN A 402 10.21 -13.36 -18.87
CA ASN A 402 9.93 -13.42 -17.44
C ASN A 402 9.01 -12.26 -17.05
N VAL A 403 7.70 -12.44 -17.23
CA VAL A 403 6.75 -11.59 -16.48
C VAL A 403 6.95 -11.90 -15.00
N TYR A 404 7.23 -10.84 -14.27
CA TYR A 404 7.47 -10.89 -12.85
C TYR A 404 6.13 -10.74 -12.14
N GLY A 405 5.78 -11.67 -11.26
CA GLY A 405 4.63 -11.47 -10.38
C GLY A 405 4.89 -10.25 -9.49
N PHE A 406 3.87 -9.47 -9.15
CA PHE A 406 4.06 -8.34 -8.24
C PHE A 406 4.64 -8.83 -6.91
N SER A 407 5.90 -8.47 -6.67
CA SER A 407 6.53 -8.52 -5.37
C SER A 407 5.90 -7.48 -4.46
N LYS A 408 6.02 -7.66 -3.14
CA LYS A 408 5.61 -6.68 -2.12
C LYS A 408 6.52 -5.42 -2.10
N CYS A 409 6.99 -5.00 -3.26
CA CYS A 409 7.89 -3.87 -3.41
C CYS A 409 7.04 -2.60 -3.59
N PRO A 410 7.43 -1.46 -3.01
CA PRO A 410 6.71 -0.21 -3.12
C PRO A 410 6.93 0.43 -4.50
N TYR A 411 5.96 0.29 -5.40
CA TYR A 411 5.89 0.93 -6.71
C TYR A 411 5.40 2.40 -6.61
N ALA A 412 6.09 3.22 -5.81
CA ALA A 412 5.70 4.61 -5.56
C ALA A 412 6.38 5.64 -6.49
N ALA A 413 7.39 5.23 -7.27
CA ALA A 413 7.98 6.08 -8.30
C ALA A 413 7.26 5.92 -9.63
N THR A 414 7.25 6.97 -10.44
CA THR A 414 6.65 6.94 -11.79
C THR A 414 7.66 7.32 -12.85
N ILE A 415 7.51 6.76 -14.05
CA ILE A 415 8.14 7.27 -15.27
C ILE A 415 7.05 7.51 -16.32
N ASP A 416 6.94 8.76 -16.74
CA ASP A 416 6.07 9.24 -17.81
C ASP A 416 6.84 9.36 -19.11
N PHE A 417 6.53 8.48 -20.05
CA PHE A 417 7.11 8.50 -21.39
C PHE A 417 6.24 9.29 -22.37
N LEU A 418 6.90 10.04 -23.26
CA LEU A 418 6.27 10.65 -24.43
C LEU A 418 7.04 10.22 -25.68
N ARG A 419 6.35 9.62 -26.66
CA ARG A 419 6.91 9.25 -27.96
C ARG A 419 6.90 10.42 -28.95
N GLU A 420 7.73 10.33 -29.99
CA GLU A 420 7.75 11.30 -31.10
C GLU A 420 6.42 11.40 -31.86
N ASP A 421 5.62 10.32 -31.87
CA ASP A 421 4.28 10.29 -32.47
C ASP A 421 3.17 10.79 -31.53
N GLY A 422 3.53 11.23 -30.32
CA GLY A 422 2.61 11.84 -29.35
C GLY A 422 1.92 10.86 -28.41
N ARG A 423 2.16 9.55 -28.51
CA ARG A 423 1.64 8.56 -27.54
C ARG A 423 2.38 8.69 -26.20
N THR A 424 1.65 8.45 -25.11
CA THR A 424 2.17 8.46 -23.73
C THR A 424 2.04 7.09 -23.09
N LEU A 425 2.88 6.82 -22.09
CA LEU A 425 2.83 5.63 -21.25
C LEU A 425 3.36 5.98 -19.87
N ARG A 426 2.69 5.51 -18.82
CA ARG A 426 3.18 5.57 -17.45
C ARG A 426 3.55 4.18 -16.96
N ILE A 427 4.70 4.08 -16.33
CA ILE A 427 5.11 2.90 -15.55
C ILE A 427 5.38 3.31 -14.12
N TYR A 428 5.18 2.38 -13.19
CA TYR A 428 5.53 2.56 -11.78
C TYR A 428 6.77 1.74 -11.48
N VAL A 429 7.73 2.33 -10.77
CA VAL A 429 9.02 1.74 -10.47
C VAL A 429 9.08 1.43 -8.98
N ALA A 430 9.53 0.22 -8.66
CA ALA A 430 9.78 -0.15 -7.28
C ALA A 430 10.88 0.76 -6.68
N THR A 431 10.59 1.38 -5.55
CA THR A 431 11.50 2.33 -4.88
C THR A 431 12.46 1.64 -3.92
N ASP A 432 12.31 0.35 -3.72
CA ASP A 432 13.32 -0.51 -3.11
C ASP A 432 14.24 -1.13 -4.16
N SER A 433 15.16 -2.01 -3.76
CA SER A 433 16.15 -2.62 -4.65
C SER A 433 15.62 -3.84 -5.41
N CYS A 434 14.34 -3.85 -5.82
CA CYS A 434 13.71 -5.00 -6.50
C CYS A 434 13.89 -5.02 -8.02
N ASP A 435 14.51 -3.99 -8.62
CA ASP A 435 14.74 -3.88 -10.07
C ASP A 435 13.48 -4.12 -10.94
N SER A 436 12.29 -3.82 -10.38
CA SER A 436 11.00 -4.18 -10.96
C SER A 436 10.12 -2.96 -11.23
N MET A 437 9.25 -3.09 -12.22
CA MET A 437 8.25 -2.09 -12.60
C MET A 437 6.87 -2.70 -12.80
N ALA A 438 5.83 -1.88 -12.59
CA ALA A 438 4.46 -2.14 -12.97
C ALA A 438 4.12 -1.32 -14.24
N TYR A 439 3.96 -2.01 -15.38
CA TYR A 439 3.47 -1.42 -16.61
C TYR A 439 1.99 -1.04 -16.44
N GLU A 440 1.68 0.26 -16.55
CA GLU A 440 0.35 0.83 -16.29
C GLU A 440 -0.29 0.39 -14.96
N GLY A 441 0.53 0.01 -13.98
CA GLY A 441 0.04 -0.42 -12.68
C GLY A 441 -0.60 -1.82 -12.63
N ARG A 442 -0.43 -2.64 -13.68
CA ARG A 442 -1.19 -3.91 -13.81
C ARG A 442 -0.42 -5.12 -14.35
N ILE A 443 0.75 -4.92 -14.98
CA ILE A 443 1.65 -6.03 -15.38
C ILE A 443 3.05 -5.81 -14.80
N GLY A 444 3.60 -6.79 -14.08
CA GLY A 444 4.93 -6.71 -13.48
C GLY A 444 6.05 -7.17 -14.42
N PHE A 445 7.15 -6.42 -14.46
CA PHE A 445 8.35 -6.75 -15.22
C PHE A 445 9.61 -6.44 -14.41
N GLU A 446 10.67 -7.23 -14.58
CA GLU A 446 12.02 -6.87 -14.15
C GLU A 446 12.67 -6.03 -15.26
N TYR A 447 13.19 -4.85 -14.92
CA TYR A 447 13.81 -3.96 -15.91
C TYR A 447 15.35 -4.04 -15.96
N GLY A 448 15.97 -4.79 -15.06
CA GLY A 448 17.42 -5.01 -15.03
C GLY A 448 18.05 -4.58 -13.72
N ASP A 449 18.70 -3.41 -13.69
CA ASP A 449 19.48 -2.91 -12.55
C ASP A 449 19.07 -1.47 -12.23
N GLN A 450 18.68 -1.20 -10.98
CA GLN A 450 18.32 0.11 -10.48
C GLN A 450 19.47 1.13 -10.61
N ALA A 451 20.73 0.70 -10.55
CA ALA A 451 21.87 1.58 -10.77
C ALA A 451 21.94 2.10 -12.22
N GLU A 452 21.57 1.27 -13.21
CA GLU A 452 21.48 1.70 -14.61
C GLU A 452 20.36 2.71 -14.80
N LEU A 453 19.21 2.52 -14.13
CA LEU A 453 18.11 3.47 -14.13
C LEU A 453 18.51 4.80 -13.45
N ALA A 454 19.18 4.73 -12.30
CA ALA A 454 19.68 5.89 -11.57
C ALA A 454 20.72 6.67 -12.38
N ALA A 455 21.56 6.01 -13.19
CA ALA A 455 22.50 6.70 -14.06
C ALA A 455 21.82 7.50 -15.18
N LEU A 456 20.63 7.07 -15.62
CA LEU A 456 19.81 7.84 -16.55
C LEU A 456 19.13 9.01 -15.84
N PHE A 457 18.54 8.74 -14.67
CA PHE A 457 17.82 9.69 -13.84
C PHE A 457 18.63 10.14 -12.60
N ASP A 458 19.82 10.67 -12.86
CA ASP A 458 20.84 11.03 -11.87
C ASP A 458 20.44 12.16 -10.91
N GLU A 459 19.49 13.01 -11.29
CA GLU A 459 18.96 14.07 -10.43
C GLU A 459 17.81 13.56 -9.56
N ALA A 460 16.93 12.71 -10.13
CA ALA A 460 15.79 12.15 -9.39
C ALA A 460 16.20 11.01 -8.44
N MET A 461 17.27 10.28 -8.77
CA MET A 461 17.77 9.13 -8.00
C MET A 461 19.17 9.36 -7.44
N PHE A 462 19.51 10.61 -7.11
CA PHE A 462 20.87 11.02 -6.75
C PHE A 462 21.51 10.14 -5.66
N TYR A 463 20.81 9.80 -4.58
CA TYR A 463 21.39 8.99 -3.49
C TYR A 463 21.39 7.49 -3.78
N ARG A 464 20.86 7.05 -4.92
CA ARG A 464 20.98 5.66 -5.40
C ARG A 464 22.24 5.43 -6.23
N LEU A 465 22.98 6.50 -6.55
CA LEU A 465 24.27 6.43 -7.23
C LEU A 465 25.47 6.30 -6.27
N GLU A 466 25.27 6.66 -5.00
CA GLU A 466 26.28 6.57 -3.92
C GLU A 466 26.28 5.19 -3.26
#